data_AF-X1ITI0-F1
#
_entry.id   AF-X1ITI0-F1
#
_cell.length_a   1.000
_cell.length_b   1.000
_cell.length_c   1.000
_cell.angle_alpha   90.00
_cell.angle_beta   90.00
_cell.angle_gamma   90.00
#
_symmetry.space_group_name_H-M   'P 1'
#
loop_
_entity.id
_entity.type
_entity.pdbx_description
1 polymer ?
#
loop_
_entity_poly.entity_id
_entity_poly.type
_entity_poly.pdbx_seq_one_letter_code
_entity_poly.pdbx_strand_id
1 'polypeptide(L)'
;MNIREREREALEILEAQIEGTIPEISELERYKLGFCMLDGHITGLSLFSCGLSYIPKTIESLSFIKEIYLRGNILSSIPDELCSLPVLQILDISE
;
A
#
# COMPACT_ATOMS: atom_id res chain seq x y z
N MET A 1 -16.52 -7.40 -2.19
CA MET A 1 -15.49 -6.60 -1.49
C MET A 1 -16.03 -5.18 -1.34
N ASN A 2 -16.29 -4.73 -0.10
CA ASN A 2 -16.88 -3.40 0.17
C ASN A 2 -15.78 -2.39 0.55
N ILE A 3 -14.79 -2.23 -0.33
CA ILE A 3 -13.75 -1.20 -0.19
C ILE A 3 -14.34 0.16 -0.58
N ARG A 4 -13.94 1.22 0.14
CA ARG A 4 -14.28 2.59 -0.22
C ARG A 4 -13.70 2.96 -1.60
N GLU A 5 -14.51 3.59 -2.45
CA GLU A 5 -14.11 3.97 -3.81
C GLU A 5 -12.75 4.67 -3.91
N ARG A 6 -12.43 5.60 -2.98
CA ARG A 6 -11.13 6.30 -2.98
C ARG A 6 -9.94 5.40 -2.63
N GLU A 7 -10.16 4.38 -1.80
CA GLU A 7 -9.11 3.42 -1.45
C GLU A 7 -8.93 2.41 -2.59
N ARG A 8 -10.02 2.04 -3.28
CA ARG A 8 -9.97 1.25 -4.52
C ARG A 8 -9.16 1.95 -5.60
N GLU A 9 -9.41 3.25 -5.82
CA GLU A 9 -8.65 4.05 -6.79
C GLU A 9 -7.14 4.05 -6.48
N ALA A 10 -6.76 4.11 -5.20
CA ALA A 10 -5.35 4.01 -4.80
C ALA A 10 -4.75 2.64 -5.16
N LEU A 11 -5.49 1.55 -4.94
CA LEU A 11 -5.05 0.21 -5.37
C LEU A 11 -4.93 0.11 -6.89
N GLU A 12 -5.90 0.61 -7.65
CA GLU A 12 -5.88 0.57 -9.13
C GLU A 12 -4.67 1.33 -9.70
N ILE A 13 -4.30 2.46 -9.11
CA ILE A 13 -3.12 3.24 -9.51
C ILE A 13 -1.82 2.51 -9.14
N LEU A 14 -1.79 1.80 -8.02
CA LEU A 14 -0.63 0.99 -7.63
C LEU A 14 -0.50 -0.24 -8.54
N GLU A 15 -1.60 -0.93 -8.85
CA GLU A 15 -1.66 -2.05 -9.79
C GLU A 15 -1.19 -1.63 -11.19
N ALA A 16 -1.51 -0.42 -11.64
CA ALA A 16 -1.03 0.11 -12.92
C ALA A 16 0.51 0.34 -12.97
N GLN A 17 1.19 0.34 -11.82
CA GLN A 17 2.64 0.54 -11.73
C GLN A 17 3.43 -0.77 -11.55
N ILE A 18 2.75 -1.88 -11.29
CA ILE A 18 3.38 -3.18 -11.00
C ILE A 18 2.89 -4.24 -11.99
N GLU A 19 3.63 -5.33 -12.13
CA GLU A 19 3.15 -6.49 -12.88
C GLU A 19 2.28 -7.37 -11.98
N GLY A 20 0.97 -7.12 -11.94
CA GLY A 20 0.01 -7.99 -11.25
C GLY A 20 -1.14 -7.25 -10.58
N THR A 21 -1.86 -7.97 -9.73
CA THR A 21 -2.93 -7.43 -8.88
C THR A 21 -2.51 -7.46 -7.42
N ILE A 22 -3.12 -6.62 -6.60
CA ILE A 22 -2.90 -6.56 -5.15
C ILE A 22 -4.09 -7.26 -4.49
N PRO A 23 -4.00 -8.57 -4.17
CA PRO A 23 -5.13 -9.31 -3.61
C PRO A 23 -5.38 -8.96 -2.14
N GLU A 24 -6.63 -9.16 -1.69
CA GLU A 24 -6.96 -9.18 -0.26
C GLU A 24 -6.33 -10.43 0.39
N ILE A 25 -5.62 -10.25 1.50
CA ILE A 25 -4.98 -11.32 2.26
C ILE A 25 -5.43 -11.28 3.72
N SER A 26 -5.42 -12.44 4.38
CA SER A 26 -5.85 -12.59 5.78
C SER A 26 -4.96 -11.87 6.78
N GLU A 27 -3.66 -11.77 6.46
CA GLU A 27 -2.66 -11.08 7.27
C GLU A 27 -1.47 -10.63 6.40
N LEU A 28 -0.81 -9.57 6.83
CA LEU A 28 0.45 -9.10 6.22
C LEU A 28 1.60 -9.98 6.71
N GLU A 29 2.32 -10.57 5.76
CA GLU A 29 3.53 -11.34 6.01
C GLU A 29 4.71 -10.68 5.27
N ARG A 30 5.94 -10.84 5.78
CA ARG A 30 7.16 -10.12 5.33
C ARG A 30 7.46 -10.17 3.83
N TYR A 31 6.92 -11.13 3.09
CA TYR A 31 7.25 -11.36 1.68
C TYR A 31 6.01 -11.60 0.81
N LYS A 32 4.85 -11.08 1.24
CA LYS A 32 3.57 -11.35 0.60
C LYS A 32 3.06 -10.10 -0.10
N LEU A 33 2.68 -10.21 -1.36
CA LEU A 33 1.96 -9.16 -2.08
C LEU A 33 0.48 -9.20 -1.66
N GLY A 34 -0.09 -8.05 -1.29
CA GLY A 34 -1.51 -7.93 -1.01
C GLY A 34 -1.85 -6.84 0.01
N PHE A 35 -3.13 -6.75 0.34
CA PHE A 35 -3.64 -5.81 1.35
C PHE A 35 -4.56 -6.50 2.36
N CYS A 36 -4.62 -5.95 3.57
CA CYS A 36 -5.59 -6.32 4.60
C CYS A 36 -6.61 -5.21 4.79
N MET A 37 -7.83 -5.59 5.18
CA MET A 37 -8.94 -4.67 5.37
C MET A 37 -9.66 -4.94 6.68
N LEU A 38 -10.14 -3.88 7.33
CA LEU A 38 -11.05 -3.94 8.46
C LEU A 38 -12.18 -2.94 8.24
N ASP A 39 -13.43 -3.38 8.40
CA ASP A 39 -14.63 -2.53 8.28
C ASP A 39 -14.71 -1.70 6.98
N GLY A 40 -14.22 -2.26 5.87
CA GLY A 40 -14.24 -1.61 4.56
C GLY A 40 -13.08 -0.65 4.29
N HIS A 41 -12.11 -0.60 5.20
CA HIS A 41 -10.93 0.26 5.13
C HIS A 41 -9.64 -0.54 5.07
N ILE A 42 -8.73 -0.18 4.15
CA ILE A 42 -7.40 -0.80 4.05
C ILE A 42 -6.59 -0.42 5.29
N THR A 43 -6.18 -1.43 6.04
CA THR A 43 -5.37 -1.27 7.27
C THR A 43 -3.93 -1.68 7.07
N GLY A 44 -3.63 -2.42 6.00
CA GLY A 44 -2.31 -2.93 5.71
C GLY A 44 -2.08 -3.12 4.23
N LEU A 45 -0.89 -2.77 3.75
CA LEU A 45 -0.50 -2.91 2.35
C LEU A 45 0.93 -3.45 2.26
N SER A 46 1.13 -4.47 1.43
CA SER A 46 2.46 -4.98 1.10
C SER A 46 2.62 -5.10 -0.41
N LEU A 47 3.64 -4.43 -0.92
CA LEU A 47 4.08 -4.44 -2.32
C LEU A 47 5.50 -4.99 -2.40
N PHE A 48 5.74 -6.12 -1.76
CA PHE A 48 7.06 -6.74 -1.72
C PHE A 48 7.55 -7.11 -3.13
N SER A 49 8.73 -6.61 -3.50
CA SER A 49 9.42 -6.96 -4.75
C SER A 49 8.59 -6.75 -6.02
N CYS A 50 7.82 -5.66 -6.09
CA CYS A 50 6.92 -5.38 -7.22
C CYS A 50 7.50 -4.44 -8.28
N GLY A 51 8.74 -3.98 -8.12
CA GLY A 51 9.35 -3.01 -9.05
C GLY A 51 8.72 -1.62 -8.97
N LEU A 52 8.05 -1.29 -7.87
CA LEU A 52 7.43 0.02 -7.67
C LEU A 52 8.50 1.12 -7.70
N SER A 53 8.31 2.14 -8.54
CA SER A 53 9.30 3.21 -8.76
C SER A 53 8.96 4.52 -8.04
N TYR A 54 7.68 4.74 -7.73
CA TYR A 54 7.20 5.85 -6.92
C TYR A 54 5.94 5.44 -6.15
N ILE A 55 5.62 6.19 -5.09
CA ILE A 55 4.38 6.03 -4.35
C ILE A 55 3.41 7.12 -4.85
N PRO A 56 2.20 6.77 -5.32
CA PRO A 56 1.27 7.74 -5.87
C PRO A 56 0.66 8.61 -4.79
N LYS A 57 0.28 9.85 -5.15
CA LYS A 57 -0.41 10.79 -4.23
C LYS A 57 -1.67 10.18 -3.61
N THR A 58 -2.38 9.33 -4.35
CA THR A 58 -3.60 8.65 -3.88
C THR A 58 -3.37 7.76 -2.66
N ILE A 59 -2.13 7.47 -2.27
CA ILE A 59 -1.83 6.81 -0.99
C ILE A 59 -2.44 7.57 0.21
N GLU A 60 -2.62 8.89 0.11
CA GLU A 60 -3.28 9.73 1.14
C GLU A 60 -4.73 9.32 1.41
N SER A 61 -5.38 8.61 0.47
CA SER A 61 -6.76 8.13 0.65
C SER A 61 -6.84 6.97 1.64
N LEU A 62 -5.74 6.27 1.90
CA LEU A 62 -5.63 5.14 2.82
C LEU A 62 -5.55 5.62 4.28
N SER A 63 -6.49 6.46 4.70
CA SER A 63 -6.50 7.16 6.00
C SER A 63 -6.51 6.25 7.24
N PHE A 64 -6.78 4.95 7.08
CA PHE A 64 -6.80 3.94 8.15
C PHE A 64 -5.60 2.97 8.09
N ILE A 65 -4.66 3.20 7.17
CA ILE A 65 -3.51 2.31 6.99
C ILE A 65 -2.54 2.41 8.16
N LYS A 66 -2.20 1.25 8.72
CA LYS A 66 -1.28 1.13 9.85
C LYS A 66 0.08 0.62 9.42
N GLU A 67 0.13 -0.22 8.40
CA GLU A 67 1.34 -0.91 7.98
C GLU A 67 1.50 -0.83 6.46
N ILE A 68 2.67 -0.35 6.02
CA ILE A 68 3.07 -0.28 4.62
C ILE A 68 4.43 -0.98 4.48
N TYR A 69 4.46 -2.07 3.71
CA TYR A 69 5.68 -2.80 3.37
C TYR A 69 6.00 -2.66 1.88
N LEU A 70 7.09 -1.97 1.56
CA LEU A 70 7.55 -1.67 0.19
C LEU A 70 8.94 -2.24 -0.07
N ARG A 71 9.35 -3.23 0.70
CA ARG A 71 10.66 -3.86 0.60
C ARG A 71 10.92 -4.43 -0.79
N GLY A 72 12.14 -4.26 -1.30
CA GLY A 72 12.57 -4.82 -2.59
C GLY A 72 12.02 -4.07 -3.81
N ASN A 73 11.58 -2.82 -3.65
CA ASN A 73 11.18 -1.95 -4.75
C ASN A 73 12.33 -1.02 -5.18
N ILE A 74 12.11 -0.27 -6.26
CA ILE A 74 13.08 0.65 -6.86
C ILE A 74 12.69 2.12 -6.62
N LEU A 75 12.18 2.40 -5.42
CA LEU A 75 11.71 3.72 -5.03
C LEU A 75 12.87 4.72 -5.08
N SER A 76 12.68 5.80 -5.86
CA SER A 76 13.66 6.88 -5.97
C SER A 76 13.50 7.96 -4.90
N SER A 77 12.30 8.06 -4.31
CA SER A 77 11.95 9.06 -3.31
C SER A 77 10.77 8.59 -2.47
N ILE A 78 10.61 9.20 -1.30
CA ILE A 78 9.46 9.02 -0.41
C ILE A 78 8.61 10.29 -0.50
N PRO A 79 7.33 10.21 -0.88
CA PRO A 79 6.48 11.38 -1.03
C PRO A 79 6.01 11.92 0.33
N ASP A 80 5.76 13.22 0.41
CA ASP A 80 5.26 13.90 1.61
C ASP A 80 3.87 13.37 2.04
N GLU A 81 3.10 12.81 1.10
CA GLU A 81 1.80 12.21 1.35
C GLU A 81 1.83 11.09 2.40
N LEU A 82 2.93 10.34 2.52
CA LEU A 82 3.07 9.33 3.58
C LEU A 82 3.10 9.97 4.98
N CYS A 83 3.58 11.20 5.10
CA CYS A 83 3.56 11.95 6.36
C CYS A 83 2.15 12.42 6.75
N SER A 84 1.19 12.38 5.83
CA SER A 84 -0.21 12.78 6.08
C SER A 84 -1.07 11.65 6.63
N LEU A 85 -0.57 10.41 6.64
CA LEU A 85 -1.31 9.23 7.08
C LEU A 85 -1.43 9.21 8.62
N PRO A 86 -2.64 9.42 9.17
CA PRO A 86 -2.80 9.79 10.57
C PRO A 86 -2.58 8.63 11.56
N VAL A 87 -2.61 7.40 11.07
CA VAL A 87 -2.51 6.19 11.90
C VAL A 87 -1.43 5.22 11.43
N LEU A 88 -0.53 5.66 10.53
CA LEU A 88 0.59 4.83 10.06
C LEU A 88 1.55 4.55 11.21
N GLN A 89 1.87 3.28 11.43
CA GLN A 89 2.72 2.78 12.51
C GLN A 89 4.01 2.16 11.98
N ILE A 90 3.90 1.44 10.86
CA ILE A 90 5.03 0.73 10.24
C ILE A 90 5.14 1.17 8.78
N LEU A 91 6.34 1.65 8.42
CA LEU A 91 6.77 1.88 7.05
C LEU A 91 8.08 1.13 6.84
N ASP A 92 8.05 0.05 6.07
CA ASP A 92 9.25 -0.70 5.67
C ASP A 92 9.57 -0.40 4.20
N ILE A 93 10.65 0.34 3.99
CA ILE A 93 11.20 0.69 2.66
C ILE A 93 12.60 0.13 2.47
N SER A 94 12.93 -0.95 3.19
CA SER A 94 14.24 -1.59 3.11
C SER A 94 14.49 -2.28 1.76
N GLU A 95 15.75 -2.65 1.52
CA GLU A 95 16.15 -3.52 0.39
C GLU A 95 15.89 -5.00 0.70
#